data_AF-A0AAV5YBF1-F1
#
_entry.id   AF-A0AAV5YBF1-F1
#
_cell.length_a   1.000
_cell.length_b   1.000
_cell.length_c   1.000
_cell.angle_alpha   90.00
_cell.angle_beta   90.00
_cell.angle_gamma   90.00
#
_symmetry.space_group_name_H-M   'P 1'
#
loop_
_entity.id
_entity.type
_entity.pdbx_description
1 polymer ?
#
loop_
_entity_poly.entity_id
_entity_poly.type
_entity_poly.pdbx_seq_one_letter_code
_entity_poly.pdbx_strand_id
1 'polypeptide(L)'
;MRLSARFRAVLYLGVGVLLVTGASWLGVDRTAWPETATYLMRFHGGAAMVMLVLLGALLPLHVRLGWRRSRNVASGTVMLGLIAILIGTAYALYYLGSETGRYWTSVLHITIGFALPVMVTGHVLLGRRTRRRKDDTSGRPGSPELGRRGAHGQAPGTSDGSVRPGERAAAG
;
A
#
# COMPACT_ATOMS: atom_id res chain seq x y z
N MET A 1 4.21 -4.41 3.53
CA MET A 1 4.40 -5.58 2.67
C MET A 1 4.80 -5.10 1.29
N ARG A 2 5.71 -5.81 0.62
CA ARG A 2 6.04 -5.54 -0.78
C ARG A 2 5.14 -6.45 -1.60
N LEU A 3 4.18 -5.89 -2.36
CA LEU A 3 3.50 -6.67 -3.39
C LEU A 3 4.54 -7.26 -4.34
N SER A 4 4.35 -8.48 -4.83
CA SER A 4 5.28 -9.09 -5.79
C SER A 4 5.42 -8.18 -7.01
N ALA A 5 6.61 -8.12 -7.60
CA ALA A 5 6.87 -7.26 -8.76
C ALA A 5 5.92 -7.59 -9.92
N ARG A 6 5.64 -8.89 -10.11
CA ARG A 6 4.69 -9.41 -11.10
C ARG A 6 3.28 -8.87 -10.89
N PHE A 7 2.75 -8.93 -9.67
CA PHE A 7 1.40 -8.44 -9.39
C PHE A 7 1.27 -6.93 -9.63
N ARG A 8 2.30 -6.15 -9.29
CA ARG A 8 2.30 -4.71 -9.60
C ARG A 8 2.36 -4.45 -11.10
N ALA A 9 3.17 -5.21 -11.84
CA ALA A 9 3.24 -5.08 -13.29
C ALA A 9 1.88 -5.37 -13.92
N VAL A 10 1.18 -6.43 -13.49
CA VAL A 10 -0.16 -6.76 -13.97
C VAL A 10 -1.16 -5.63 -13.66
N LEU A 11 -1.14 -5.07 -12.44
CA LEU A 11 -2.00 -3.93 -12.11
C LEU A 11 -1.74 -2.71 -12.99
N TYR A 12 -0.47 -2.37 -13.23
CA TYR A 12 -0.10 -1.23 -14.07
C TYR A 12 -0.45 -1.46 -15.54
N LEU A 13 -0.23 -2.68 -16.05
CA LEU A 13 -0.65 -3.05 -17.39
C LEU A 13 -2.17 -2.97 -17.53
N GLY A 14 -2.94 -3.50 -16.56
CA GLY A 14 -4.40 -3.42 -16.59
C GLY A 14 -4.92 -1.99 -16.56
N VAL A 15 -4.37 -1.12 -15.70
CA VAL A 15 -4.67 0.32 -15.70
C VAL A 15 -4.31 0.98 -17.03
N GLY A 16 -3.13 0.65 -17.58
CA GLY A 16 -2.68 1.16 -18.87
C GLY A 16 -3.62 0.78 -20.02
N VAL A 17 -4.04 -0.48 -20.09
CA VAL A 17 -5.00 -0.98 -21.08
C VAL A 17 -6.33 -0.25 -20.94
N LEU A 18 -6.87 -0.10 -19.74
CA LEU A 18 -8.13 0.63 -19.50
C LEU A 18 -8.05 2.08 -19.97
N LEU A 19 -6.96 2.78 -19.63
CA LEU A 19 -6.73 4.16 -20.05
C LEU A 19 -6.63 4.30 -21.57
N VAL A 20 -5.76 3.49 -22.19
CA VAL A 20 -5.50 3.59 -23.63
C VAL A 20 -6.75 3.25 -24.43
N THR A 21 -7.46 2.19 -24.06
CA THR A 21 -8.71 1.80 -24.73
C THR A 21 -9.80 2.86 -24.54
N GLY A 22 -9.97 3.40 -23.33
CA GLY A 22 -10.96 4.45 -23.06
C GLY A 22 -10.66 5.77 -23.77
N ALA A 23 -9.40 6.21 -23.74
CA ALA A 23 -8.96 7.42 -24.43
C ALA A 23 -9.10 7.29 -25.95
N SER A 24 -8.71 6.15 -26.50
CA SER A 24 -8.84 5.87 -27.94
C SER A 24 -10.32 5.86 -28.36
N TRP A 25 -11.21 5.35 -27.50
CA TRP A 25 -12.65 5.32 -27.80
C TRP A 25 -13.29 6.71 -27.83
N LEU A 26 -12.74 7.68 -27.09
CA LEU A 26 -13.18 9.08 -27.17
C LEU A 26 -12.78 9.76 -28.48
N GLY A 27 -11.60 9.42 -29.00
CA GLY A 27 -11.04 10.04 -30.21
C GLY A 27 -11.39 9.33 -31.52
N VAL A 28 -11.88 8.09 -31.48
CA VAL A 28 -12.20 7.34 -32.71
C VAL A 28 -13.44 7.91 -33.39
N ASP A 29 -13.34 8.17 -34.70
CA ASP A 29 -14.50 8.43 -35.54
C ASP A 29 -15.28 7.13 -35.72
N ARG A 30 -16.43 7.06 -35.06
CA ARG A 30 -17.29 5.87 -35.03
C ARG A 30 -18.05 5.66 -36.35
N THR A 31 -18.16 6.69 -37.19
CA THR A 31 -18.80 6.58 -38.51
C THR A 31 -17.87 5.96 -39.52
N ALA A 32 -16.59 6.36 -39.49
CA ALA A 32 -15.54 5.80 -40.34
C ALA A 32 -15.03 4.43 -39.85
N TRP A 33 -14.97 4.21 -38.53
CA TRP A 33 -14.36 3.02 -37.92
C TRP A 33 -15.24 2.35 -36.85
N PRO A 34 -16.44 1.85 -37.21
CA PRO A 34 -17.39 1.27 -36.25
C PRO A 34 -16.85 0.01 -35.56
N GLU A 35 -16.11 -0.83 -36.29
CA GLU A 35 -15.47 -2.04 -35.74
C GLU A 35 -14.41 -1.68 -34.69
N THR A 36 -13.57 -0.69 -34.98
CA THR A 36 -12.55 -0.22 -34.04
C THR A 36 -13.17 0.27 -32.73
N ALA A 37 -14.23 1.07 -32.81
CA ALA A 37 -14.97 1.52 -31.63
C ALA A 37 -15.52 0.34 -30.80
N THR A 38 -16.02 -0.70 -31.48
CA THR A 38 -16.53 -1.91 -30.84
C THR A 38 -15.41 -2.71 -30.15
N TYR A 39 -14.29 -2.94 -30.83
CA TYR A 39 -13.15 -3.64 -30.24
C TYR A 39 -12.56 -2.90 -29.04
N LEU A 40 -12.45 -1.57 -29.10
CA LEU A 40 -11.99 -0.76 -27.97
C LEU A 40 -12.86 -0.98 -26.74
N MET A 41 -14.19 -1.02 -26.88
CA MET A 41 -15.09 -1.30 -25.77
C MET A 41 -15.04 -2.74 -25.28
N ARG A 42 -14.87 -3.72 -26.18
CA ARG A 42 -14.68 -5.13 -25.79
C ARG A 42 -13.41 -5.31 -24.94
N PHE A 43 -12.29 -4.73 -25.38
CA PHE A 43 -11.04 -4.79 -24.62
C PHE A 43 -11.11 -4.00 -23.32
N HIS A 44 -11.75 -2.83 -23.32
CA HIS A 44 -11.96 -2.03 -22.10
C HIS A 44 -12.78 -2.81 -21.07
N GLY A 45 -13.94 -3.34 -21.47
CA GLY A 45 -14.79 -4.15 -20.61
C GLY A 45 -14.11 -5.42 -20.12
N GLY A 46 -13.41 -6.15 -20.99
CA GLY A 46 -12.65 -7.34 -20.62
C GLY A 46 -11.53 -7.05 -19.62
N ALA A 47 -10.75 -5.98 -19.86
CA ALA A 47 -9.71 -5.54 -18.93
C ALA A 47 -10.31 -5.09 -17.58
N ALA A 48 -11.48 -4.45 -17.59
CA ALA A 48 -12.17 -4.05 -16.37
C ALA A 48 -12.55 -5.26 -15.51
N MET A 49 -13.05 -6.34 -16.11
CA MET A 49 -13.37 -7.58 -15.38
C MET A 49 -12.13 -8.17 -14.70
N VAL A 50 -11.01 -8.24 -15.40
CA VAL A 50 -9.72 -8.69 -14.81
C VAL A 50 -9.32 -7.78 -13.65
N MET A 51 -9.45 -6.47 -13.80
CA MET A 51 -9.11 -5.51 -12.75
C MET A 51 -10.02 -5.62 -11.52
N LEU A 52 -11.30 -5.98 -11.67
CA LEU A 52 -12.19 -6.26 -10.53
C LEU A 52 -11.75 -7.48 -9.74
N VAL A 53 -11.35 -8.56 -10.42
CA VAL A 53 -10.80 -9.76 -9.77
C VAL A 53 -9.52 -9.41 -9.00
N LEU A 54 -8.61 -8.65 -9.63
CA LEU A 54 -7.37 -8.19 -8.98
C LEU A 54 -7.63 -7.27 -7.79
N LEU A 55 -8.64 -6.39 -7.87
CA LEU A 55 -9.09 -5.55 -6.76
C LEU A 55 -9.58 -6.42 -5.60
N GLY A 56 -10.37 -7.45 -5.89
CA GLY A 56 -10.81 -8.46 -4.92
C GLY A 56 -9.64 -9.12 -4.18
N ALA A 57 -8.58 -9.50 -4.90
CA ALA A 57 -7.36 -10.04 -4.30
C ALA A 57 -6.55 -8.99 -3.52
N LEU A 58 -6.57 -7.72 -3.95
CA LEU A 58 -5.82 -6.63 -3.33
C LEU A 58 -6.41 -6.21 -1.97
N LEU A 59 -7.74 -6.26 -1.80
CA LEU A 59 -8.45 -5.88 -0.58
C LEU A 59 -7.91 -6.56 0.70
N PRO A 60 -7.88 -7.90 0.82
CA PRO A 60 -7.41 -8.56 2.04
C PRO A 60 -5.89 -8.40 2.26
N LEU A 61 -5.11 -8.33 1.17
CA LEU A 61 -3.64 -8.32 1.22
C LEU A 61 -3.05 -6.93 1.46
N HIS A 62 -3.69 -5.88 0.95
CA HIS A 62 -3.16 -4.52 1.01
C HIS A 62 -4.01 -3.63 1.91
N VAL A 63 -5.32 -3.64 1.71
CA VAL A 63 -6.24 -2.71 2.36
C VAL A 63 -6.45 -3.10 3.83
N ARG A 64 -6.82 -4.36 4.11
CA ARG A 64 -7.04 -4.85 5.49
C ARG A 64 -5.79 -4.70 6.37
N LEU A 65 -4.62 -4.97 5.80
CA LEU A 65 -3.34 -4.86 6.50
C LEU A 65 -2.85 -3.40 6.63
N GLY A 66 -3.17 -2.55 5.65
CA GLY A 66 -2.92 -1.10 5.71
C GLY A 66 -3.74 -0.43 6.80
N TRP A 67 -5.03 -0.77 6.91
CA TRP A 67 -5.94 -0.31 7.97
C TRP A 67 -5.47 -0.75 9.36
N ARG A 68 -5.13 -2.02 9.56
CA ARG A 68 -4.59 -2.51 10.85
C ARG A 68 -3.32 -1.79 11.30
N ARG A 69 -2.54 -1.26 10.36
CA ARG A 69 -1.28 -0.56 10.65
C ARG A 69 -1.42 0.96 10.61
N SER A 70 -2.64 1.47 10.43
CA SER A 70 -3.00 2.89 10.27
C SER A 70 -2.08 3.66 9.31
N ARG A 71 -1.60 3.01 8.24
CA ARG A 71 -0.70 3.65 7.26
C ARG A 71 -1.44 3.95 5.97
N ASN A 72 -1.43 5.21 5.55
CA ASN A 72 -2.06 5.71 4.31
C ASN A 72 -3.53 5.34 4.18
N VAL A 73 -4.24 5.30 5.32
CA VAL A 73 -5.66 4.93 5.38
C VAL A 73 -6.52 5.93 4.61
N ALA A 74 -6.33 7.23 4.83
CA ALA A 74 -7.14 8.25 4.18
C ALA A 74 -7.07 8.18 2.65
N SER A 75 -5.86 8.19 2.07
CA SER A 75 -5.70 8.10 0.61
C SER A 75 -6.15 6.75 0.04
N GLY A 76 -5.98 5.67 0.79
CA GLY A 76 -6.49 4.34 0.42
C GLY A 76 -8.02 4.29 0.37
N THR A 77 -8.70 4.85 1.39
CA THR A 77 -10.17 4.90 1.45
C THR A 77 -10.74 5.75 0.31
N VAL A 78 -10.18 6.93 0.05
CA VAL A 78 -10.66 7.78 -1.05
C VAL A 78 -10.48 7.08 -2.40
N MET A 79 -9.33 6.45 -2.62
CA MET A 79 -9.08 5.70 -3.86
C MET A 79 -10.06 4.53 -4.03
N LEU A 80 -10.36 3.79 -2.95
CA LEU A 80 -11.35 2.71 -2.99
C LEU A 80 -12.76 3.25 -3.28
N GLY A 81 -13.12 4.40 -2.72
CA GLY A 81 -14.38 5.10 -3.01
C GLY A 81 -14.50 5.49 -4.49
N LEU A 82 -13.45 6.07 -5.08
CA LEU A 82 -13.45 6.40 -6.52
C LEU A 82 -13.56 5.16 -7.40
N ILE A 83 -12.90 4.06 -7.04
CA ILE A 83 -13.04 2.78 -7.76
C ILE A 83 -14.49 2.29 -7.67
N ALA A 84 -15.13 2.37 -6.50
CA ALA A 84 -16.53 2.01 -6.35
C ALA A 84 -17.47 2.89 -7.22
N ILE A 85 -17.19 4.19 -7.31
CA ILE A 85 -17.92 5.11 -8.19
C ILE A 85 -17.71 4.74 -9.67
N LEU A 86 -16.50 4.39 -10.08
CA LEU A 86 -16.25 3.91 -11.46
C LEU A 86 -17.05 2.65 -11.79
N ILE A 87 -17.11 1.69 -10.85
CA ILE A 87 -17.90 0.48 -11.01
C ILE A 87 -19.39 0.80 -11.11
N GLY A 88 -19.91 1.65 -10.22
CA GLY A 88 -21.31 2.05 -10.21
C GLY A 88 -21.71 2.81 -11.47
N THR A 89 -20.86 3.72 -11.94
CA THR A 89 -21.11 4.48 -13.18
C THR A 89 -21.00 3.59 -14.43
N ALA A 90 -20.08 2.63 -14.48
CA ALA A 90 -20.03 1.64 -15.55
C ALA A 90 -21.31 0.81 -15.60
N TYR A 91 -21.75 0.28 -14.45
CA TYR A 91 -23.00 -0.46 -14.35
C TYR A 91 -24.19 0.41 -14.80
N ALA A 92 -24.25 1.65 -14.34
CA ALA A 92 -25.30 2.58 -14.73
C ALA A 92 -25.28 2.87 -16.23
N LEU A 93 -24.12 2.99 -16.88
CA LEU A 93 -24.04 3.16 -18.34
C LEU A 93 -24.67 1.99 -19.13
N TYR A 94 -24.67 0.78 -18.56
CA TYR A 94 -25.33 -0.37 -19.17
C TYR A 94 -26.83 -0.43 -18.92
N TYR A 95 -27.30 0.04 -17.75
CA TYR A 95 -28.65 -0.26 -17.27
C TYR A 95 -29.55 0.96 -17.03
N LEU A 96 -29.02 2.19 -17.01
CA LEU A 96 -29.87 3.38 -16.93
C LEU A 96 -30.53 3.66 -18.29
N GLY A 97 -31.86 3.64 -18.30
CA GLY A 97 -32.67 3.99 -19.47
C GLY A 97 -32.86 5.49 -19.68
N SER A 98 -32.56 6.34 -18.69
CA SER A 98 -32.73 7.80 -18.82
C SER A 98 -31.54 8.45 -19.53
N GLU A 99 -31.82 9.34 -20.49
CA GLU A 99 -30.78 10.04 -21.24
C GLU A 99 -29.92 10.95 -20.34
N THR A 100 -30.57 11.72 -19.45
CA THR A 100 -29.91 12.58 -18.47
C THR A 100 -29.01 11.77 -17.54
N GLY A 101 -29.48 10.60 -17.09
CA GLY A 101 -28.70 9.73 -16.23
C GLY A 101 -27.48 9.18 -16.96
N ARG A 102 -27.64 8.74 -18.20
CA ARG A 102 -26.54 8.24 -19.06
C ARG A 102 -25.49 9.32 -19.34
N TYR A 103 -25.91 10.58 -19.53
CA TYR A 103 -24.99 11.70 -19.68
C TYR A 103 -24.10 11.89 -18.45
N TRP A 104 -24.70 12.01 -17.27
CA TRP A 104 -23.94 12.24 -16.03
C TRP A 104 -23.05 11.06 -15.66
N THR A 105 -23.53 9.82 -15.84
CA THR A 105 -22.70 8.63 -15.56
C THR A 105 -21.52 8.53 -16.53
N SER A 106 -21.71 8.90 -17.80
CA SER A 106 -20.62 8.98 -18.78
C SER A 106 -19.57 10.02 -18.36
N VAL A 107 -19.99 11.25 -18.06
CA VAL A 107 -19.11 12.34 -17.64
C VAL A 107 -18.32 11.95 -16.39
N LEU A 108 -18.98 11.38 -15.39
CA LEU A 108 -18.33 10.94 -14.16
C LEU A 108 -17.35 9.80 -14.41
N HIS A 109 -17.74 8.79 -15.19
CA HIS A 109 -16.91 7.63 -15.49
C HIS A 109 -15.61 8.05 -16.19
N ILE A 110 -15.72 8.92 -17.20
CA ILE A 110 -14.59 9.46 -17.94
C ILE A 110 -13.69 10.29 -17.02
N THR A 111 -14.26 11.29 -16.33
CA THR A 111 -13.49 12.24 -15.52
C THR A 111 -12.74 11.52 -14.40
N ILE A 112 -13.40 10.62 -13.67
CA ILE A 112 -12.77 9.85 -12.60
C ILE A 112 -11.78 8.84 -13.18
N GLY A 113 -12.08 8.24 -14.33
CA GLY A 113 -11.22 7.28 -15.01
C GLY A 113 -9.86 7.87 -15.36
N PHE A 114 -9.83 9.12 -15.83
CA PHE A 114 -8.58 9.86 -16.10
C PHE A 114 -7.90 10.39 -14.84
N ALA A 115 -8.64 10.69 -13.77
CA ALA A 115 -8.05 11.15 -12.51
C ALA A 115 -7.38 10.01 -11.71
N LEU A 116 -7.86 8.77 -11.86
CA LEU A 116 -7.41 7.61 -11.08
C LEU A 116 -5.89 7.35 -11.15
N PRO A 117 -5.21 7.37 -12.31
CA PRO A 117 -3.77 7.10 -12.40
C PRO A 117 -2.91 8.12 -11.66
N VAL A 118 -3.32 9.40 -11.69
CA VAL A 118 -2.68 10.48 -10.94
C VAL A 118 -2.84 10.22 -9.44
N MET A 119 -4.04 9.82 -9.01
CA MET A 119 -4.31 9.53 -7.61
C MET A 119 -3.56 8.29 -7.11
N VAL A 120 -3.49 7.22 -7.90
CA VAL A 120 -2.69 6.01 -7.60
C VAL A 120 -1.22 6.38 -7.40
N THR A 121 -0.68 7.22 -8.30
CA THR A 121 0.69 7.72 -8.19
C THR A 121 0.89 8.49 -6.89
N GLY A 122 -0.03 9.40 -6.56
CA GLY A 122 -0.03 10.14 -5.30
C GLY A 122 -0.08 9.23 -4.07
N HIS A 123 -0.95 8.21 -4.06
CA HIS A 123 -1.05 7.23 -2.97
C HIS A 123 0.27 6.48 -2.75
N VAL A 124 0.91 6.02 -3.84
CA VAL A 124 2.20 5.30 -3.78
C VAL A 124 3.33 6.22 -3.29
N LEU A 125 3.39 7.46 -3.77
CA LEU A 125 4.41 8.43 -3.36
C LEU A 125 4.25 8.82 -1.90
N LEU A 126 3.03 9.11 -1.45
CA LEU A 126 2.75 9.43 -0.05
C LEU A 126 3.12 8.26 0.87
N GLY A 127 2.83 7.03 0.44
CA GLY A 127 3.20 5.84 1.19
C GLY A 127 4.70 5.53 1.24
N ARG A 128 5.47 5.99 0.25
CA ARG A 128 6.94 5.93 0.26
C ARG A 128 7.52 6.97 1.20
N ARG A 129 7.00 8.21 1.18
CA ARG A 129 7.46 9.31 2.05
C ARG A 129 7.24 9.01 3.53
N THR A 130 6.07 8.48 3.89
CA THR A 130 5.76 8.12 5.29
C THR A 130 6.59 6.95 5.81
N ARG A 131 7.08 6.07 4.93
CA ARG A 131 8.06 5.02 5.30
C ARG A 131 9.44 5.60 5.58
N ARG A 132 9.99 6.39 4.63
CA ARG A 132 11.34 6.99 4.78
C ARG A 132 11.48 7.82 6.05
N ARG A 133 10.49 8.69 6.36
CA ARG A 133 10.50 9.53 7.56
C ARG A 133 10.57 8.72 8.86
N LYS A 134 9.92 7.55 8.90
CA LYS A 134 9.94 6.68 10.07
C LYS A 134 11.32 6.02 10.24
N ASP A 135 11.95 5.61 9.14
CA ASP A 135 13.26 4.97 9.14
C ASP A 135 14.36 5.97 9.58
N ASP A 136 14.32 7.24 9.12
CA ASP A 136 15.25 8.30 9.52
C ASP A 136 15.16 8.66 11.02
N THR A 137 13.95 8.61 11.60
CA THR A 137 13.75 8.93 13.02
C THR A 137 14.22 7.79 13.93
N SER A 138 14.12 6.53 13.47
CA SER A 138 14.65 5.36 14.19
C SER A 138 16.16 5.14 14.02
N GLY A 139 16.79 5.82 13.05
CA GLY A 139 18.20 5.67 12.71
C GLY A 139 19.15 6.66 13.40
N ARG A 140 18.68 7.50 14.33
CA ARG A 140 19.55 8.37 15.14
C ARG A 140 20.04 7.54 16.34
N PRO A 141 21.30 7.05 16.36
CA PRO A 141 21.85 6.45 17.57
C PRO A 141 21.90 7.56 18.63
N GLY A 142 21.53 7.23 19.86
CA GLY A 142 21.69 8.12 20.99
C GLY A 142 23.08 8.74 20.97
N SER A 143 23.12 10.05 21.18
CA SER A 143 24.32 10.79 21.52
C SER A 143 25.13 9.96 22.53
N PRO A 144 26.45 9.77 22.35
CA PRO A 144 27.26 9.05 23.31
C PRO A 144 27.09 9.71 24.68
N GLU A 145 26.70 8.91 25.68
CA GLU A 145 26.92 9.25 27.08
C GLU A 145 28.40 9.63 27.24
N LEU A 146 28.64 10.93 27.38
CA LEU A 146 29.92 11.46 27.81
C LEU A 146 30.14 11.03 29.26
N GLY A 147 30.90 9.95 29.42
CA GLY A 147 32.00 9.90 30.37
C GLY A 147 31.63 9.80 31.85
N ARG A 148 30.96 8.73 32.26
CA ARG A 148 31.01 8.28 33.67
C ARG A 148 32.12 7.23 33.84
N ARG A 149 33.40 7.66 33.91
CA ARG A 149 34.51 6.85 34.44
C ARG A 149 35.60 7.71 35.08
N GLY A 150 35.83 7.44 36.37
CA GLY A 150 36.82 8.06 37.26
C GLY A 150 36.08 8.52 38.53
N ALA A 151 36.19 7.91 39.71
CA ALA A 151 37.20 7.02 40.25
C ALA A 151 36.53 6.14 41.32
N HIS A 152 36.92 4.87 41.42
CA HIS A 152 36.82 4.15 42.69
C HIS A 152 38.12 3.39 42.89
N GLY A 153 38.89 3.90 43.86
CA GLY A 153 40.15 3.34 44.31
C GLY A 153 39.97 1.95 44.90
N GLN A 154 40.97 1.13 44.59
CA GLN A 154 41.16 -0.25 44.99
C GLN A 154 41.75 -0.29 46.41
N ALA A 155 41.20 -1.11 47.30
CA ALA A 155 41.84 -1.51 48.54
C ALA A 155 41.44 -2.96 48.88
N PRO A 156 42.41 -3.85 49.11
CA PRO A 156 42.17 -5.04 49.92
C PRO A 156 43.27 -5.28 50.97
N GLY A 157 42.86 -5.50 52.22
CA GLY A 157 43.66 -6.08 53.32
C GLY A 157 42.70 -6.60 54.39
N THR A 158 42.45 -7.92 54.45
CA THR A 158 42.94 -8.90 55.46
C THR A 158 42.63 -8.48 56.91
N SER A 159 42.08 -9.28 57.82
CA SER A 159 41.72 -10.69 57.88
C SER A 159 41.03 -10.85 59.25
N ASP A 160 39.82 -11.39 59.30
CA ASP A 160 39.12 -11.69 60.54
C ASP A 160 39.41 -13.13 60.98
N GLY A 161 39.75 -13.29 62.26
CA GLY A 161 40.16 -14.53 62.87
C GLY A 161 39.03 -15.10 63.73
N SER A 162 38.66 -16.35 63.49
CA SER A 162 37.91 -17.14 64.48
C SER A 162 38.32 -18.62 64.44
N VAL A 163 39.17 -18.96 65.41
CA VAL A 163 39.08 -20.05 66.39
C VAL A 163 38.57 -21.45 65.94
N ARG A 164 39.49 -22.43 66.09
CA ARG A 164 39.39 -23.92 66.16
C ARG A 164 38.43 -24.42 67.27
N PRO A 165 37.88 -25.66 67.29
CA PRO A 165 38.60 -26.96 67.34
C PRO A 165 37.91 -28.06 66.50
N GLY A 166 38.51 -29.18 66.08
CA GLY A 166 39.44 -30.10 66.73
C GLY A 166 38.77 -31.48 66.68
N GLU A 167 39.19 -32.36 65.78
CA GLU A 167 38.80 -33.76 65.81
C GLU A 167 39.97 -34.66 65.37
N ARG A 168 40.22 -35.63 66.25
CA ARG A 168 41.29 -36.62 66.21
C ARG A 168 40.74 -37.94 65.66
N ALA A 169 41.67 -38.82 65.31
CA ALA A 169 41.56 -40.28 65.15
C ALA A 169 40.96 -40.75 63.82
N ALA A 170 41.65 -41.53 62.99
CA ALA A 170 42.38 -42.79 63.20
C ALA A 170 41.45 -43.98 63.48
N ALA A 171 41.13 -44.71 62.42
CA ALA A 171 40.74 -46.12 62.31
C ALA A 171 40.52 -46.35 60.80
N GLY A 172 40.95 -47.40 60.14
CA GLY A 172 41.49 -48.72 60.48
C GLY A 172 41.43 -49.52 59.19
#